data_AF-A0A971HCX0-F1
#
_entry.id   AF-A0A971HCX0-F1
#
_cell.length_a   1.000
_cell.length_b   1.000
_cell.length_c   1.000
_cell.angle_alpha   90.00
_cell.angle_beta   90.00
_cell.angle_gamma   90.00
#
_symmetry.space_group_name_H-M   'P 1'
#
loop_
_entity.id
_entity.type
_entity.pdbx_description
1 polymer ?
#
loop_
_entity_poly.entity_id
_entity_poly.type
_entity_poly.pdbx_seq_one_letter_code
_entity_poly.pdbx_strand_id
1 'polypeptide(L)' 'MLIGLSFIFISIFIYVFENYDLIEEDGLKVFRKKDDLEKDRAYRYKMLVSILAFVLGIFRILNWIIY' A
#
# COMPACT_ATOMS: atom_id res chain seq x y z
N MET A 1 18.39 -6.12 -1.79
CA MET A 1 17.84 -4.84 -1.29
C MET A 1 16.76 -4.19 -2.18
N LEU A 2 17.07 -3.76 -3.42
CA LEU A 2 16.13 -3.01 -4.29
C LEU A 2 14.79 -3.70 -4.53
N ILE A 3 14.81 -5.03 -4.76
CA ILE A 3 13.58 -5.81 -4.94
C ILE A 3 12.71 -5.75 -3.68
N GLY A 4 13.29 -5.90 -2.49
CA GLY A 4 12.54 -5.81 -1.23
C GLY A 4 11.90 -4.43 -1.02
N LEU A 5 12.63 -3.37 -1.33
CA LEU A 5 12.09 -2.00 -1.33
C LEU A 5 10.92 -1.85 -2.31
N SER A 6 11.01 -2.39 -3.53
CA SER A 6 9.92 -2.31 -4.51
C SER A 6 8.62 -2.95 -4.00
N PHE A 7 8.72 -4.09 -3.30
CA PHE A 7 7.57 -4.76 -2.69
C PHE A 7 6.93 -3.92 -1.57
N ILE A 8 7.75 -3.25 -0.74
CA ILE A 8 7.25 -2.34 0.30
C ILE A 8 6.54 -1.14 -0.34
N PHE A 9 7.12 -0.54 -1.38
CA PHE A 9 6.49 0.57 -2.09
C PHE A 9 5.14 0.19 -2.71
N ILE A 10 5.05 -1.00 -3.32
CA ILE A 10 3.79 -1.51 -3.89
C ILE A 10 2.74 -1.69 -2.80
N SER A 11 3.11 -2.25 -1.64
CA SER A 11 2.19 -2.39 -0.51
C SER A 11 1.66 -1.04 -0.04
N ILE A 12 2.54 -0.07 0.19
CA ILE A 12 2.17 1.29 0.61
C ILE A 12 1.27 1.93 -0.45
N PHE A 13 1.59 1.78 -1.74
CA PHE A 13 0.80 2.33 -2.83
C PHE A 13 -0.62 1.77 -2.85
N ILE A 14 -0.78 0.45 -2.75
CA ILE A 14 -2.10 -0.19 -2.68
C ILE A 14 -2.87 0.31 -1.46
N TYR A 15 -2.22 0.41 -0.30
CA TYR A 15 -2.85 0.90 0.92
C TYR A 15 -3.32 2.36 0.77
N VAL A 16 -2.48 3.25 0.25
CA VAL A 16 -2.83 4.66 0.08
C VAL A 16 -3.95 4.81 -0.94
N PHE A 17 -3.85 4.18 -2.10
CA PHE A 17 -4.87 4.29 -3.16
C PHE A 17 -6.24 3.76 -2.72
N GLU A 18 -6.24 2.70 -1.91
CA GLU A 18 -7.49 2.12 -1.44
C GLU A 18 -8.11 2.93 -0.28
N ASN A 19 -7.31 3.51 0.63
CA ASN A 19 -7.82 4.20 1.81
C ASN A 19 -7.95 5.73 1.67
N TYR A 20 -7.31 6.34 0.67
CA TYR A 20 -7.32 7.78 0.45
C TYR A 20 -7.80 8.11 -0.95
N ASP A 21 -8.60 9.18 -1.06
CA ASP A 21 -8.88 9.84 -2.32
C ASP A 21 -8.01 11.07 -2.47
N LEU A 22 -7.58 11.31 -3.71
CA LEU A 22 -6.97 12.55 -4.12
C LEU A 22 -8.08 13.53 -4.47
N ILE A 23 -8.38 14.44 -3.56
CA ILE A 23 -9.39 15.48 -3.77
C ILE A 23 -8.65 16.81 -3.94
N GLU A 24 -9.18 17.67 -4.81
CA GLU A 24 -8.68 19.01 -5.02
C GLU A 24 -9.47 19.96 -4.11
N GLU A 25 -8.82 20.47 -3.07
CA GLU A 25 -9.39 21.45 -2.13
C GLU A 25 -8.55 22.73 -2.25
N ASP A 26 -9.21 23.87 -2.52
CA ASP A 26 -8.58 25.19 -2.67
C ASP A 26 -7.35 25.24 -3.60
N GLY A 27 -7.40 24.49 -4.72
CA GLY A 27 -6.32 24.46 -5.72
C GLY A 27 -5.10 23.64 -5.31
N LEU A 28 -5.15 22.91 -4.20
CA LEU A 28 -4.13 21.98 -3.73
C LEU A 28 -4.68 20.54 -3.75
N LYS A 29 -3.86 19.59 -4.23
CA LYS A 29 -4.20 18.16 -4.18
C LYS A 29 -3.93 17.63 -2.77
N VAL A 30 -5.00 17.30 -2.05
CA VAL A 30 -4.94 16.79 -0.68
C VAL A 30 -5.40 15.34 -0.64
N PHE A 31 -4.69 14.51 0.11
CA PHE A 31 -5.12 13.14 0.40
C PHE A 31 -6.19 13.18 1.49
N ARG A 32 -7.46 13.00 1.12
CA ARG A 32 -8.55 12.85 2.08
C ARG A 32 -8.81 11.36 2.33
N LYS A 33 -8.98 10.97 3.59
CA LYS A 33 -9.39 9.60 3.92
C LYS A 33 -10.78 9.35 3.34
N LYS A 34 -10.97 8.21 2.66
CA LYS A 34 -12.28 7.80 2.14
C LYS A 34 -13.23 7.55 3.30
N ASP A 35 -14.31 8.34 3.37
CA ASP A 35 -15.34 8.21 4.40
C ASP A 35 -16.22 6.97 4.16
N ASP A 36 -16.46 6.62 2.88
CA ASP A 36 -17.23 5.45 2.47
C ASP A 36 -16.31 4.38 1.85
N LEU A 37 -15.54 3.72 2.71
CA LEU A 37 -14.79 2.52 2.33
C LEU A 37 -15.76 1.35 2.21
N GLU A 38 -16.29 1.13 1.00
CA GLU A 38 -17.08 -0.05 0.69
C GLU A 38 -16.17 -1.29 0.86
N LYS A 39 -16.31 -1.98 1.99
CA LYS A 39 -15.49 -3.15 2.41
C LYS A 39 -15.88 -4.40 1.63
N ASP A 40 -15.91 -4.25 0.33
CA ASP A 40 -16.37 -5.25 -0.60
C ASP A 40 -15.34 -6.38 -0.75
N ARG A 41 -15.71 -7.46 -1.43
CA ARG A 41 -14.78 -8.60 -1.64
C ARG A 41 -13.47 -8.18 -2.30
N ALA A 42 -13.53 -7.22 -3.22
CA ALA A 42 -12.36 -6.67 -3.90
C ALA A 42 -11.44 -5.89 -2.93
N TYR A 43 -12.00 -5.07 -2.04
CA TYR A 43 -11.23 -4.34 -1.02
C TYR A 43 -10.44 -5.31 -0.14
N ARG A 44 -11.11 -6.36 0.37
CA ARG A 44 -10.46 -7.38 1.21
C ARG A 44 -9.33 -8.09 0.49
N TYR A 45 -9.53 -8.44 -0.78
CA TYR A 45 -8.50 -9.09 -1.59
C TYR A 45 -7.29 -8.17 -1.81
N LYS A 46 -7.52 -6.92 -2.19
CA LYS A 46 -6.44 -5.92 -2.37
C LYS A 46 -5.65 -5.69 -1.08
N MET A 47 -6.33 -5.63 0.07
CA MET A 47 -5.64 -5.53 1.37
C MET A 47 -4.81 -6.76 1.70
N LEU A 48 -5.32 -7.96 1.44
CA LEU A 48 -4.53 -9.20 1.61
C LEU A 48 -3.29 -9.20 0.72
N VAL A 49 -3.42 -8.78 -0.54
CA VAL A 49 -2.28 -8.65 -1.46
C VAL A 49 -1.28 -7.61 -0.96
N SER A 50 -1.75 -6.48 -0.43
CA SER A 50 -0.88 -5.46 0.16
C SER A 50 -0.08 -6.01 1.35
N ILE A 51 -0.75 -6.71 2.27
CA ILE A 51 -0.08 -7.32 3.44
C ILE A 51 0.94 -8.37 2.98
N LEU A 52 0.58 -9.22 2.02
CA LEU A 52 1.47 -10.23 1.47
C LEU A 52 2.71 -9.59 0.84
N ALA A 53 2.53 -8.55 0.02
CA ALA A 53 3.62 -7.81 -0.60
C ALA A 53 4.55 -7.17 0.45
N PHE A 54 3.98 -6.61 1.52
CA PHE A 54 4.77 -6.05 2.63
C PHE A 54 5.64 -7.10 3.31
N VAL A 55 5.04 -8.24 3.66
CA VAL A 55 5.73 -9.36 4.31
C VAL A 55 6.87 -9.87 3.43
N LEU A 56 6.61 -10.11 2.14
CA LEU A 56 7.63 -10.54 1.18
C LEU A 56 8.77 -9.52 1.04
N GLY A 57 8.43 -8.22 1.02
CA GLY A 57 9.40 -7.13 1.00
C GLY A 57 10.33 -7.16 2.21
N ILE A 58 9.77 -7.28 3.41
CA ILE A 58 10.54 -7.39 4.66
C ILE A 58 11.43 -8.64 4.66
N PHE A 59 10.88 -9.81 4.32
CA PHE A 59 11.68 -11.04 4.23
C PHE A 59 12.85 -10.90 3.25
N ARG A 60 12.64 -10.23 2.11
CA ARG A 60 13.69 -10.02 1.12
C ARG A 60 14.78 -9.06 1.59
N ILE A 61 14.42 -8.05 2.39
CA ILE A 61 15.38 -7.13 3.02
C ILE A 61 16.15 -7.86 4.12
N LEU A 62 15.47 -8.57 5.02
CA LEU A 62 16.10 -9.38 6.06
C LEU A 62 17.07 -10.40 5.47
N ASN A 63 16.65 -11.11 4.42
CA ASN A 63 17.50 -12.09 3.75
C ASN A 63 18.77 -11.45 3.18
N TRP A 64 18.70 -10.21 2.70
CA TRP A 64 19.85 -9.47 2.19
C TRP A 64 20.75 -8.90 3.31
N ILE A 65 20.22 -8.70 4.51
CA ILE A 65 21.01 -8.29 5.68
C ILE A 65 21.77 -9.49 6.24
N ILE A 66 21.13 -10.66 6.25
CA ILE A 66 21.68 -11.90 6.82
C ILE A 66 22.65 -12.59 5.85
N TYR A 67 22.34 -12.58 4.55
CA TYR A 67 23.14 -13.19 3.48
C TYR A 67 23.60 -12.14 2.47
#